data_AF-A0A7G6T1K0-F1
#
_entry.id   AF-A0A7G6T1K0-F1
#
_cell.length_a   1.000
_cell.length_b   1.000
_cell.length_c   1.000
_cell.angle_alpha   90.00
_cell.angle_beta   90.00
_cell.angle_gamma   90.00
#
_symmetry.space_group_name_H-M   'P 1'
#
loop_
_entity.id
_entity.type
_entity.pdbx_description
1 polymer ?
#
loop_
_entity_poly.entity_id
_entity_poly.type
_entity_poly.pdbx_seq_one_letter_code
_entity_poly.pdbx_strand_id
1 'polypeptide(L)' 'MLDQPIRSQNEAFYPNDLKTLRLAFDALCAEFCVLPDTADAQGIAAELIRLFQTGMASGDMLMMAVRARWQNEWKIAG' A
#
# COMPACT_ATOMS: atom_id res chain seq x y z
N MET A 1 -11.71 -14.63 19.86
CA MET A 1 -11.55 -13.21 19.49
C MET A 1 -10.07 -13.06 19.23
N LEU A 2 -9.66 -12.97 17.95
CA LEU A 2 -8.23 -12.87 17.62
C LEU A 2 -7.79 -11.45 17.94
N ASP A 3 -7.04 -11.28 19.02
CA ASP A 3 -6.29 -10.08 19.34
C ASP A 3 -5.29 -9.85 18.22
N GLN A 4 -5.73 -9.15 17.17
CA GLN A 4 -4.84 -8.66 16.14
C GLN A 4 -4.03 -7.55 16.81
N PRO A 5 -2.71 -7.74 17.03
CA PRO A 5 -1.92 -6.72 17.70
C PRO A 5 -1.98 -5.47 16.82
N ILE A 6 -2.48 -4.38 17.39
CA ILE A 6 -2.39 -3.05 16.81
C ILE A 6 -0.89 -2.80 16.67
N ARG A 7 -0.35 -2.99 15.46
CA ARG A 7 1.07 -2.74 15.18
C ARG A 7 1.34 -1.29 15.55
N SER A 8 2.12 -1.10 16.60
CA SER A 8 2.54 0.24 17.02
C SER A 8 3.32 0.84 15.84
N GLN A 9 3.16 2.14 15.57
CA GLN A 9 3.74 2.82 14.39
C GLN A 9 5.28 2.74 14.29
N ASN A 10 5.92 2.10 15.26
CA ASN A 10 7.36 1.91 15.44
C ASN A 10 7.82 0.44 15.28
N GLU A 11 6.93 -0.47 14.89
CA GLU A 11 7.30 -1.87 14.66
C GLU A 11 8.09 -1.99 13.35
N ALA A 12 9.30 -2.56 13.42
CA ALA A 12 10.16 -2.72 12.26
C ALA A 12 9.46 -3.55 11.16
N PHE A 13 9.65 -3.17 9.89
CA PHE A 13 9.20 -4.00 8.79
C PHE A 13 10.01 -5.30 8.76
N TYR A 14 9.33 -6.43 8.99
CA TYR A 14 9.96 -7.72 8.82
C TYR A 14 10.18 -8.01 7.32
N PRO A 15 11.15 -8.86 6.95
CA PRO A 15 11.40 -9.21 5.54
C PRO A 15 10.14 -9.69 4.79
N ASN A 16 9.24 -10.40 5.47
CA ASN A 16 7.97 -10.84 4.89
C ASN A 16 7.01 -9.68 4.65
N ASP A 17 6.99 -8.66 5.53
CA ASP A 17 6.17 -7.46 5.35
C ASP A 17 6.64 -6.67 4.13
N LEU A 18 7.96 -6.50 3.98
CA LEU A 18 8.55 -5.85 2.81
C LEU A 18 8.23 -6.61 1.52
N LYS A 19 8.22 -7.94 1.57
CA LYS A 19 7.82 -8.77 0.41
C LYS A 19 6.36 -8.54 0.04
N THR A 20 5.46 -8.51 1.02
CA THR A 20 4.03 -8.24 0.78
C THR A 20 3.82 -6.85 0.20
N LEU A 21 4.45 -5.83 0.80
CA LEU A 21 4.37 -4.45 0.32
C LEU A 21 4.91 -4.29 -1.10
N ARG A 22 6.05 -4.93 -1.40
CA ARG A 22 6.63 -4.94 -2.75
C ARG A 22 5.71 -5.58 -3.78
N LEU A 23 5.13 -6.75 -3.47
CA LEU A 23 4.22 -7.42 -4.40
C LEU A 23 2.96 -6.58 -4.68
N ALA A 24 2.39 -5.96 -3.64
CA ALA A 24 1.27 -5.05 -3.81
C ALA A 24 1.64 -3.82 -4.64
N PHE A 25 2.82 -3.24 -4.37
CA PHE A 25 3.35 -2.10 -5.12
C PHE A 25 3.55 -2.43 -6.61
N ASP A 26 4.29 -3.51 -6.92
CA ASP A 26 4.58 -3.92 -8.29
C ASP A 26 3.29 -4.17 -9.08
N ALA A 27 2.29 -4.80 -8.45
CA ALA A 27 0.98 -5.06 -9.05
C ALA A 27 0.19 -3.77 -9.31
N LEU A 28 0.17 -2.83 -8.37
CA LEU A 28 -0.54 -1.55 -8.53
C LEU A 28 0.13 -0.66 -9.57
N CYS A 29 1.46 -0.61 -9.61
CA CYS A 29 2.19 0.12 -10.65
C CYS A 29 1.87 -0.44 -12.04
N ALA A 30 1.85 -1.77 -12.20
CA ALA A 30 1.45 -2.39 -13.45
C ALA A 30 -0.02 -2.10 -13.82
N GLU A 31 -0.93 -2.17 -12.84
CA GLU A 31 -2.36 -1.92 -13.04
C GLU A 31 -2.66 -0.48 -13.46
N PHE A 32 -1.93 0.50 -12.90
CA PHE A 32 -2.12 1.91 -13.19
C PHE A 32 -1.20 2.43 -14.31
N CYS A 33 -0.42 1.57 -14.96
CA CYS A 33 0.60 1.94 -15.94
C CYS A 33 1.60 3.00 -15.40
N VAL A 34 1.94 2.92 -14.12
CA VAL A 34 2.85 3.83 -13.42
C VAL A 34 4.27 3.25 -13.45
N LEU A 35 5.23 4.06 -13.89
CA LEU A 35 6.65 3.68 -13.88
C LEU A 35 7.24 3.80 -12.47
N PRO A 36 8.16 2.89 -12.06
CA PRO A 36 8.61 2.74 -10.68
C PRO A 36 9.40 3.92 -10.07
N ASP A 37 9.72 4.96 -10.82
CA ASP A 37 10.48 6.13 -10.33
C ASP A 37 9.72 7.46 -10.49
N THR A 38 8.40 7.40 -10.58
CA THR A 38 7.53 8.57 -10.74
C THR A 38 6.99 9.06 -9.39
N ALA A 39 6.52 10.31 -9.35
CA ALA A 39 5.82 10.84 -8.18
C ALA A 39 4.58 9.99 -7.82
N ASP A 40 3.90 9.45 -8.83
CA ASP A 40 2.76 8.54 -8.65
C ASP A 40 3.19 7.23 -7.98
N ALA A 41 4.31 6.64 -8.40
CA ALA A 41 4.86 5.46 -7.74
C ALA A 41 5.21 5.73 -6.27
N GLN A 42 5.83 6.89 -5.98
CA GLN A 42 6.11 7.29 -4.60
C GLN A 42 4.81 7.44 -3.79
N GLY A 43 3.76 7.99 -4.38
CA GLY A 43 2.43 8.09 -3.77
C GLY A 43 1.85 6.71 -3.43
N ILE A 44 1.91 5.76 -4.37
CA ILE A 44 1.44 4.38 -4.16
C ILE A 44 2.21 3.74 -3.00
N ALA A 45 3.54 3.83 -3.00
CA ALA A 45 4.39 3.24 -1.97
C ALA A 45 4.11 3.84 -0.57
N ALA A 46 3.99 5.17 -0.48
CA ALA A 46 3.68 5.86 0.75
C ALA A 46 2.31 5.45 1.31
N GLU A 47 1.31 5.30 0.46
CA GLU A 47 -0.03 4.88 0.87
C GLU A 47 -0.05 3.42 1.36
N LEU A 48 0.65 2.51 0.67
CA LEU A 48 0.81 1.12 1.11
C LEU A 48 1.45 1.03 2.49
N ILE A 49 2.53 1.79 2.73
CA ILE A 49 3.20 1.86 4.02
C ILE A 49 2.25 2.39 5.10
N ARG A 50 1.53 3.48 4.81
CA ARG A 50 0.57 4.10 5.73
C ARG A 50 -0.53 3.11 6.12
N LEU A 51 -1.12 2.42 5.16
CA LEU A 51 -2.17 1.41 5.41
C LEU A 51 -1.62 0.25 6.23
N PHE A 52 -0.43 -0.24 5.90
CA PHE A 52 0.21 -1.33 6.61
C PHE A 52 0.47 -1.00 8.09
N GLN A 53 0.91 0.22 8.37
CA GLN A 53 1.12 0.72 9.73
C GLN A 53 -0.18 0.83 10.55
N THR A 54 -1.34 0.88 9.91
CA THR A 54 -2.65 0.80 10.61
C THR A 54 -3.05 -0.62 10.99
N GLY A 55 -2.22 -1.63 10.69
CA GLY A 55 -2.48 -3.05 10.94
C GLY A 55 -3.07 -3.80 9.73
N MET A 56 -3.25 -3.12 8.58
CA MET A 56 -3.68 -3.76 7.34
C MET A 56 -2.52 -4.49 6.67
N ALA A 57 -2.28 -5.74 7.07
CA ALA A 57 -1.12 -6.52 6.60
C ALA A 57 -1.41 -7.44 5.39
N SER A 58 -2.65 -7.55 4.95
CA SER A 58 -3.03 -8.39 3.79
C SER A 58 -2.78 -7.66 2.47
N GLY A 59 -2.04 -8.27 1.56
CA GLY A 59 -1.76 -7.73 0.23
C GLY A 59 -3.03 -7.36 -0.55
N ASP A 60 -4.05 -8.21 -0.53
CA ASP A 60 -5.31 -7.96 -1.23
C ASP A 60 -6.05 -6.75 -0.65
N MET A 61 -6.09 -6.63 0.69
CA MET A 61 -6.74 -5.49 1.36
C MET A 61 -6.01 -4.18 1.08
N LEU A 62 -4.67 -4.20 1.10
CA LEU A 62 -3.84 -3.06 0.74
C LEU A 62 -4.14 -2.59 -0.68
N MET A 63 -4.14 -3.51 -1.65
CA MET A 63 -4.41 -3.18 -3.05
C MET A 63 -5.82 -2.63 -3.25
N MET A 64 -6.84 -3.23 -2.62
CA MET A 64 -8.21 -2.72 -2.67
C MET A 64 -8.33 -1.29 -2.11
N ALA A 65 -7.69 -1.01 -0.97
CA ALA A 65 -7.71 0.31 -0.37
C ALA A 65 -7.02 1.36 -1.24
N VAL A 66 -5.87 1.04 -1.83
CA VAL A 66 -5.17 1.96 -2.76
C VAL A 66 -6.00 2.19 -4.02
N ARG A 67 -6.62 1.17 -4.60
CA ARG A 67 -7.53 1.33 -5.76
C ARG A 67 -8.68 2.29 -5.48
N ALA A 68 -9.34 2.12 -4.33
CA ALA A 68 -10.44 2.99 -3.92
C ALA A 68 -9.98 4.46 -3.77
N ARG A 69 -8.76 4.67 -3.27
CA ARG A 69 -8.17 6.01 -3.15
C ARG A 69 -7.75 6.60 -4.50
N TRP A 70 -7.11 5.80 -5.35
CA TRP A 70 -6.68 6.20 -6.69
C TRP A 70 -7.86 6.70 -7.54
N GLN A 71 -9.00 6.01 -7.46
CA GLN A 71 -10.22 6.39 -8.18
C GLN A 71 -10.84 7.70 -7.67
N ASN A 72 -10.75 8.00 -6.37
CA ASN A 72 -11.37 9.18 -5.77
C ASN A 72 -10.49 10.43 -5.81
N GLU A 73 -9.18 10.30 -5.54
CA GLU A 73 -8.29 11.45 -5.30
C GLU A 73 -7.42 11.78 -6.51
N TRP A 74 -6.98 10.79 -7.29
CA TRP A 74 -5.96 10.99 -8.33
C TRP A 74 -6.51 11.03 -9.76
N LYS A 75 -7.78 10.64 -9.97
CA LYS A 75 -8.50 10.85 -11.24
C LYS A 75 -9.30 12.15 -11.31
N ILE A 76 -9.60 12.81 -10.18
CA ILE A 76 -10.42 14.03 -10.15
C ILE A 76 -9.56 15.31 -10.30
N ALA A 77 -8.23 15.19 -10.21
CA ALA A 77 -7.29 16.29 -10.44
C ALA A 77 -6.77 16.38 -11.90
N GLY A 78 -7.34 15.59 -12.82
CA GLY A 78 -6.98 15.57 -14.25
C GLY A 78 -7.85 16.48 -15.10
#